data_AF-A0A6N6VJT5-F1
#
_entry.id   AF-A0A6N6VJT5-F1
#
_cell.length_a   1.000
_cell.length_b   1.000
_cell.length_c   1.000
_cell.angle_alpha   90.00
_cell.angle_beta   90.00
_cell.angle_gamma   90.00
#
_symmetry.space_group_name_H-M   'P 1'
#
loop_
_entity.id
_entity.type
_entity.pdbx_description
1 polymer ?
#
loop_
_entity_poly.entity_id
_entity_poly.type
_entity_poly.pdbx_seq_one_letter_code
_entity_poly.pdbx_strand_id
1 'polypeptide(L)'
;MVHVFSESGEFSPAVAQNRSRKMREILSSALDLACEGGLDNLTLHALAARMGRSVAAVYRYYPSKEAVVRELQRLVATHIRLISADTAGRIDAWSAGQGLREGARALALLIGAAQTYELFAQDAPAEFGLVTHYLGNARYGLPERDAQAVFEVAREALGMLAADIAAAQATGAITPGDAQERTLMHWGALQGVIQLLKFTRRGGAWGLAESLPDTTMRALLAGWGADTAVVGELADAIRTKKLASAERQVRDLLHETETNESEAP
;
A
#
# COMPACT_ATOMS: atom_id res chain seq x y z
N MET A 1 -11.80 -1.44 4.98
CA MET A 1 -12.56 -2.71 4.91
C MET A 1 -12.45 -3.23 3.48
N VAL A 2 -11.71 -4.34 3.27
CA VAL A 2 -11.51 -4.93 1.94
C VAL A 2 -12.79 -5.70 1.60
N HIS A 3 -13.71 -5.07 0.86
CA HIS A 3 -15.05 -5.53 0.49
C HIS A 3 -16.09 -5.50 1.62
N VAL A 4 -16.89 -4.43 1.63
CA VAL A 4 -18.33 -4.54 1.88
C VAL A 4 -18.95 -4.61 0.49
N PHE A 5 -19.61 -5.71 0.14
CA PHE A 5 -20.47 -5.65 -1.04
C PHE A 5 -21.48 -4.54 -0.80
N SER A 6 -21.66 -3.68 -1.81
CA SER A 6 -22.84 -2.84 -1.93
C SER A 6 -24.05 -3.63 -1.46
N GLU A 7 -24.82 -3.04 -0.55
CA GLU A 7 -26.13 -3.52 -0.09
C GLU A 7 -27.16 -3.50 -1.25
N SER A 8 -26.81 -4.04 -2.41
CA SER A 8 -27.80 -4.37 -3.43
C SER A 8 -28.65 -5.50 -2.85
N GLY A 9 -29.90 -5.17 -2.51
CA GLY A 9 -30.88 -6.01 -1.82
C GLY A 9 -31.33 -7.28 -2.56
N GLU A 10 -30.44 -7.93 -3.30
CA GLU A 10 -30.65 -9.20 -4.00
C GLU A 10 -30.51 -10.43 -3.08
N PHE A 11 -29.86 -10.30 -1.92
CA PHE A 11 -29.60 -11.42 -1.01
C PHE A 11 -29.88 -11.08 0.45
N SER A 12 -30.27 -12.10 1.24
CA SER A 12 -30.35 -11.94 2.69
C SER A 12 -28.96 -11.69 3.29
N PRO A 13 -28.86 -10.99 4.44
CA PRO A 13 -27.58 -10.69 5.09
C PRO A 13 -26.71 -11.94 5.32
N ALA A 14 -27.31 -13.06 5.72
CA ALA A 14 -26.61 -14.32 5.93
C ALA A 14 -26.00 -14.91 4.64
N VAL A 15 -26.71 -14.78 3.51
CA VAL A 15 -26.21 -15.24 2.20
C VAL A 15 -25.07 -14.34 1.72
N ALA A 16 -25.19 -13.03 1.89
CA ALA A 16 -24.14 -12.07 1.56
C ALA A 16 -22.87 -12.31 2.40
N GLN A 17 -23.01 -12.52 3.71
CA GLN A 17 -21.90 -12.83 4.61
C GLN A 17 -21.21 -14.14 4.26
N ASN A 18 -21.98 -15.21 4.01
CA ASN A 18 -21.43 -16.50 3.58
C ASN A 18 -20.68 -16.39 2.24
N ARG A 19 -21.20 -15.60 1.30
CA ARG A 19 -20.53 -15.32 0.03
C ARG A 19 -19.22 -14.55 0.23
N SER A 20 -19.23 -13.50 1.06
CA SER A 20 -18.04 -12.71 1.39
C SER A 20 -16.94 -13.58 2.04
N ARG A 21 -17.30 -14.37 3.05
CA ARG A 21 -16.36 -15.32 3.69
C ARG A 21 -15.72 -16.24 2.66
N LYS A 22 -16.53 -16.78 1.72
CA LYS A 22 -16.01 -17.68 0.68
C LYS A 22 -15.06 -17.00 -0.28
N MET A 23 -15.34 -15.77 -0.66
CA MET A 23 -14.44 -14.97 -1.51
C MET A 23 -13.13 -14.68 -0.79
N ARG A 24 -13.16 -14.35 0.52
CA ARG A 24 -11.95 -14.16 1.33
C ARG A 24 -11.11 -15.44 1.43
N GLU A 25 -11.73 -16.61 1.61
CA GLU A 25 -11.01 -17.90 1.58
C GLU A 25 -10.31 -18.15 0.23
N ILE A 26 -11.00 -17.85 -0.88
CA ILE A 26 -10.42 -17.96 -2.24
C ILE A 26 -9.25 -16.97 -2.39
N LEU A 27 -9.40 -15.72 -1.97
CA LEU A 27 -8.34 -14.72 -2.03
C LEU A 27 -7.14 -15.07 -1.16
N SER A 28 -7.36 -15.64 0.02
CA SER A 28 -6.27 -16.11 0.89
C SER A 28 -5.44 -17.18 0.19
N SER A 29 -6.10 -18.18 -0.42
CA SER A 29 -5.42 -19.22 -1.20
C SER A 29 -4.73 -18.66 -2.44
N ALA A 30 -5.30 -17.63 -3.07
CA ALA A 30 -4.72 -16.97 -4.23
C ALA A 30 -3.48 -16.12 -3.86
N LEU A 31 -3.52 -15.45 -2.71
CA LEU A 31 -2.40 -14.68 -2.17
C LEU A 31 -1.21 -15.63 -1.93
N ASP A 32 -1.43 -16.76 -1.27
CA ASP A 32 -0.38 -17.77 -1.05
C ASP A 32 0.25 -18.21 -2.39
N LEU A 33 -0.56 -18.61 -3.37
CA LEU A 33 -0.06 -19.06 -4.68
C LEU A 33 0.75 -17.99 -5.40
N ALA A 34 0.31 -16.73 -5.32
CA ALA A 34 0.98 -15.61 -5.92
C ALA A 34 2.29 -15.26 -5.20
N CYS A 35 2.35 -15.41 -3.88
CA CYS A 35 3.57 -15.21 -3.11
C CYS A 35 4.59 -16.34 -3.29
N GLU A 36 4.15 -17.59 -3.47
CA GLU A 36 5.01 -18.76 -3.68
C GLU A 36 5.69 -18.78 -5.06
N GLY A 37 4.97 -18.38 -6.12
CA GLY A 37 5.43 -18.57 -7.51
C GLY A 37 5.18 -17.41 -8.45
N GLY A 38 4.79 -16.25 -7.94
CA GLY A 38 4.39 -15.10 -8.75
C GLY A 38 3.04 -15.27 -9.43
N LEU A 39 2.64 -14.25 -10.20
CA LEU A 39 1.35 -14.22 -10.88
C LEU A 39 1.18 -15.30 -11.95
N ASP A 40 2.27 -15.85 -12.50
CA ASP A 40 2.19 -16.94 -13.48
C ASP A 40 1.68 -18.24 -12.86
N ASN A 41 2.03 -18.51 -11.60
CA ASN A 41 1.56 -19.67 -10.84
C ASN A 41 0.07 -19.55 -10.45
N LEU A 42 -0.47 -18.33 -10.41
CA LEU A 42 -1.87 -18.09 -10.11
C LEU A 42 -2.74 -18.43 -11.33
N THR A 43 -3.32 -19.63 -11.33
CA THR A 43 -4.37 -20.04 -12.28
C THR A 43 -5.62 -20.48 -11.53
N LEU A 44 -6.81 -20.34 -12.13
CA LEU A 44 -8.05 -20.82 -11.49
C LEU A 44 -8.03 -22.35 -11.26
N HIS A 45 -7.30 -23.10 -12.08
CA HIS A 45 -7.10 -24.55 -11.91
C HIS A 45 -6.20 -24.84 -10.71
N ALA A 46 -5.05 -24.17 -10.59
CA ALA A 46 -4.16 -24.31 -9.43
C ALA A 46 -4.85 -23.90 -8.13
N LEU A 47 -5.64 -22.82 -8.18
CA LEU A 47 -6.44 -22.34 -7.05
C LEU A 47 -7.50 -23.37 -6.62
N ALA A 48 -8.26 -23.89 -7.58
CA ALA A 48 -9.25 -24.94 -7.31
C ALA A 48 -8.61 -26.20 -6.72
N ALA A 49 -7.49 -26.66 -7.29
CA ALA A 49 -6.74 -27.80 -6.80
C ALA A 49 -6.25 -27.60 -5.36
N ARG A 50 -5.64 -26.44 -5.05
CA ARG A 50 -5.16 -26.11 -3.69
C ARG A 50 -6.30 -26.10 -2.67
N MET A 51 -7.49 -25.67 -3.08
CA MET A 51 -8.66 -25.61 -2.21
C MET A 51 -9.45 -26.93 -2.12
N GLY A 52 -9.07 -27.98 -2.85
CA GLY A 52 -9.84 -29.22 -2.95
C GLY A 52 -11.23 -29.02 -3.58
N ARG A 53 -11.35 -28.11 -4.56
CA ARG A 53 -12.61 -27.71 -5.20
C ARG A 53 -12.58 -27.95 -6.70
N SER A 54 -13.76 -28.03 -7.31
CA SER A 54 -13.86 -27.97 -8.76
C SER A 54 -13.57 -26.56 -9.26
N VAL A 55 -13.02 -26.44 -10.47
CA VAL A 55 -12.76 -25.13 -11.09
C VAL A 55 -14.07 -24.36 -11.29
N ALA A 56 -15.17 -25.06 -11.62
CA ALA A 56 -16.51 -24.48 -11.71
C ALA A 56 -16.96 -23.79 -10.40
N ALA A 57 -16.58 -24.33 -9.24
CA ALA A 57 -16.88 -23.71 -7.95
C ALA A 57 -16.13 -22.38 -7.75
N VAL A 58 -14.90 -22.26 -8.28
CA VAL A 58 -14.13 -21.01 -8.25
C VAL A 58 -14.71 -19.99 -9.23
N TYR A 59 -15.06 -20.43 -10.45
CA TYR A 59 -15.69 -19.58 -11.47
C TYR A 59 -16.97 -18.87 -11.00
N ARG A 60 -17.72 -19.47 -10.05
CA ARG A 60 -18.91 -18.86 -9.43
C ARG A 60 -18.62 -17.59 -8.62
N TYR A 61 -17.39 -17.43 -8.14
CA TYR A 61 -16.96 -16.28 -7.34
C TYR A 61 -16.04 -15.34 -8.13
N TYR A 62 -15.15 -15.92 -8.93
CA TYR A 62 -14.20 -15.18 -9.75
C TYR A 62 -14.28 -15.67 -11.20
N PRO A 63 -14.80 -14.86 -12.13
CA PRO A 63 -15.03 -15.29 -13.50
C PRO A 63 -13.74 -15.49 -14.31
N SER A 64 -12.61 -14.96 -13.83
CA SER A 64 -11.31 -15.07 -14.51
C SER A 64 -10.14 -14.97 -13.53
N LYS A 65 -8.92 -15.27 -14.01
CA LYS A 65 -7.66 -15.04 -13.26
C LYS A 65 -7.50 -13.55 -12.95
N GLU A 66 -7.79 -12.70 -13.92
CA GLU A 66 -7.67 -11.24 -13.84
C GLU A 66 -8.57 -10.67 -12.76
N ALA A 67 -9.77 -11.26 -12.56
CA ALA A 67 -10.65 -10.88 -11.46
C ALA A 67 -10.04 -11.19 -10.08
N VAL A 68 -9.31 -12.29 -9.95
CA VAL A 68 -8.57 -12.63 -8.71
C VAL A 68 -7.41 -11.66 -8.52
N VAL A 69 -6.61 -11.40 -9.56
CA VAL A 69 -5.44 -10.51 -9.50
C VAL A 69 -5.85 -9.09 -9.10
N ARG A 70 -6.91 -8.55 -9.68
CA ARG A 70 -7.45 -7.23 -9.31
C ARG A 70 -7.79 -7.16 -7.82
N GLU A 71 -8.45 -8.18 -7.28
CA GLU A 71 -8.81 -8.18 -5.86
C GLU A 71 -7.60 -8.34 -4.94
N LEU A 72 -6.60 -9.13 -5.33
CA LEU A 72 -5.32 -9.18 -4.61
C LEU A 72 -4.63 -7.80 -4.61
N GLN A 73 -4.67 -7.07 -5.72
CA GLN A 73 -4.10 -5.73 -5.79
C GLN A 73 -4.87 -4.73 -4.93
N ARG A 74 -6.20 -4.78 -4.96
CA ARG A 74 -7.04 -3.93 -4.12
C ARG A 74 -6.81 -4.21 -2.63
N LEU A 75 -6.64 -5.48 -2.28
CA LEU A 75 -6.25 -5.94 -0.94
C LEU A 75 -4.90 -5.33 -0.53
N VAL A 76 -3.86 -5.46 -1.35
CA VAL A 76 -2.53 -4.90 -1.07
C VAL A 76 -2.54 -3.36 -1.03
N ALA A 77 -3.23 -2.69 -1.95
CA ALA A 77 -3.36 -1.24 -1.94
C ALA A 77 -4.09 -0.73 -0.68
N THR A 78 -5.12 -1.46 -0.23
CA THR A 78 -5.80 -1.16 1.04
C THR A 78 -4.87 -1.36 2.23
N HIS A 79 -4.05 -2.41 2.21
CA HIS A 79 -3.04 -2.65 3.25
C HIS A 79 -2.03 -1.50 3.33
N ILE A 80 -1.46 -1.07 2.19
CA ILE A 80 -0.55 0.08 2.11
C ILE A 80 -1.21 1.33 2.71
N ARG A 81 -2.48 1.59 2.37
CA ARG A 81 -3.23 2.73 2.94
C ARG A 81 -3.34 2.65 4.46
N LEU A 82 -3.57 1.46 5.01
CA LEU A 82 -3.73 1.25 6.45
C LEU A 82 -2.40 1.42 7.20
N ILE A 83 -1.30 0.84 6.73
CA ILE A 83 0.01 1.01 7.38
C ILE A 83 0.49 2.47 7.30
N SER A 84 0.18 3.18 6.21
CA SER A 84 0.45 4.62 6.11
C SER A 84 -0.38 5.43 7.10
N ALA A 85 -1.66 5.09 7.29
CA ALA A 85 -2.51 5.73 8.30
C ALA A 85 -2.05 5.44 9.74
N ASP A 86 -1.67 4.20 10.04
CA ASP A 86 -1.11 3.79 11.34
C ASP A 86 0.20 4.56 11.64
N THR A 87 1.01 4.80 10.61
CA THR A 87 2.21 5.65 10.70
C THR A 87 1.88 7.12 10.93
N ALA A 88 0.93 7.68 10.18
CA ALA A 88 0.48 9.06 10.35
C ALA A 88 -0.02 9.31 11.78
N GLY A 89 -0.82 8.40 12.34
CA GLY A 89 -1.30 8.50 13.73
C GLY A 89 -0.17 8.50 14.76
N ARG A 90 0.88 7.68 14.56
CA ARG A 90 2.06 7.67 15.43
C ARG A 90 2.87 8.96 15.31
N ILE A 91 3.03 9.48 14.10
CA ILE A 91 3.72 10.75 13.84
C ILE A 91 2.94 11.91 14.44
N ASP A 92 1.61 11.90 14.38
CA ASP A 92 0.77 12.93 14.97
C ASP A 92 0.89 12.98 16.49
N ALA A 93 0.79 11.82 17.15
CA ALA A 93 0.98 11.70 18.58
C ALA A 93 2.38 12.16 19.02
N TRP A 94 3.42 11.72 18.28
CA TRP A 94 4.79 12.14 18.53
C TRP A 94 4.99 13.65 18.31
N SER A 95 4.48 14.20 17.22
CA SER A 95 4.59 15.62 16.86
C SER A 95 3.94 16.51 17.91
N ALA A 96 2.76 16.13 18.40
CA ALA A 96 2.06 16.82 19.47
C ALA A 96 2.88 16.80 20.77
N GLY A 97 3.42 15.63 21.14
CA GLY A 97 4.25 15.50 22.33
C GLY A 97 5.58 16.25 22.27
N GLN A 98 6.08 16.58 21.08
CA GLN A 98 7.30 17.38 20.88
C GLN A 98 7.02 18.87 20.60
N GLY A 99 5.75 19.27 20.43
CA GLY A 99 5.40 20.63 20.04
C GLY A 99 5.92 21.03 18.66
N LEU A 100 5.98 20.08 17.70
CA LEU A 100 6.44 20.39 16.35
C LEU A 100 5.51 21.39 15.68
N ARG A 101 6.12 22.36 14.98
CA ARG A 101 5.38 23.27 14.10
C ARG A 101 4.70 22.49 12.98
N GLU A 102 3.57 23.00 12.51
CA GLU A 102 2.74 22.36 11.48
C GLU A 102 3.55 21.97 10.22
N GLY A 103 4.45 22.84 9.77
CA GLY A 103 5.32 22.54 8.61
C GLY A 103 6.31 21.39 8.85
N ALA A 104 6.89 21.29 10.05
CA ALA A 104 7.77 20.17 10.41
C ALA A 104 6.97 18.86 10.56
N ARG A 105 5.74 18.93 11.09
CA ARG A 105 4.82 17.79 11.13
C ARG A 105 4.46 17.32 9.71
N ALA A 106 4.14 18.24 8.79
CA ALA A 106 3.83 17.89 7.41
C ALA A 106 5.01 17.19 6.72
N LEU A 107 6.24 17.71 6.88
CA LEU A 107 7.45 17.04 6.41
C LEU A 107 7.64 15.65 7.04
N ALA A 108 7.37 15.51 8.34
CA ALA A 108 7.45 14.23 9.03
C ALA A 108 6.48 13.20 8.44
N LEU A 109 5.25 13.60 8.12
CA LEU A 109 4.25 12.73 7.49
C LEU A 109 4.70 12.23 6.10
N LEU A 110 5.25 13.12 5.26
CA LEU A 110 5.81 12.75 3.96
C LEU A 110 6.95 11.72 4.10
N ILE A 111 7.89 11.98 5.02
CA ILE A 111 9.02 11.10 5.28
C ILE A 111 8.54 9.75 5.85
N GLY A 112 7.59 9.78 6.78
CA GLY A 112 7.01 8.58 7.39
C GLY A 112 6.29 7.69 6.40
N ALA A 113 5.53 8.29 5.47
CA ALA A 113 4.90 7.58 4.38
C ALA A 113 5.95 6.91 3.47
N ALA A 114 7.03 7.62 3.13
CA ALA A 114 8.12 7.08 2.31
C ALA A 114 8.81 5.88 2.98
N GLN A 115 9.20 6.02 4.26
CA GLN A 115 9.87 4.97 5.02
C GLN A 115 8.95 3.76 5.24
N THR A 116 7.66 3.97 5.48
CA THR A 116 6.69 2.87 5.62
C THR A 116 6.52 2.10 4.32
N TYR A 117 6.47 2.81 3.20
CA TYR A 117 6.38 2.18 1.87
C TYR A 117 7.64 1.36 1.55
N GLU A 118 8.81 1.89 1.89
CA GLU A 118 10.09 1.18 1.79
C GLU A 118 10.10 -0.10 2.65
N LEU A 119 9.72 0.00 3.94
CA LEU A 119 9.65 -1.14 4.85
C LEU A 119 8.71 -2.23 4.30
N PHE A 120 7.52 -1.86 3.83
CA PHE A 120 6.60 -2.80 3.21
C PHE A 120 7.22 -3.50 1.99
N ALA A 121 7.93 -2.77 1.13
CA ALA A 121 8.60 -3.35 -0.04
C ALA A 121 9.71 -4.35 0.34
N GLN A 122 10.35 -4.15 1.50
CA GLN A 122 11.41 -5.00 2.02
C GLN A 122 10.83 -6.25 2.72
N ASP A 123 9.81 -6.07 3.56
CA ASP A 123 9.22 -7.11 4.40
C ASP A 123 8.28 -8.03 3.63
N ALA A 124 7.60 -7.50 2.61
CA ALA A 124 6.59 -8.20 1.81
C ALA A 124 6.84 -8.03 0.29
N PRO A 125 7.99 -8.50 -0.23
CA PRO A 125 8.41 -8.21 -1.60
C PRO A 125 7.52 -8.87 -2.68
N ALA A 126 6.86 -9.97 -2.35
CA ALA A 126 5.95 -10.67 -3.26
C ALA A 126 4.63 -9.91 -3.40
N GLU A 127 4.05 -9.48 -2.28
CA GLU A 127 2.86 -8.64 -2.20
C GLU A 127 3.09 -7.28 -2.85
N PHE A 128 4.25 -6.66 -2.59
CA PHE A 128 4.69 -5.46 -3.29
C PHE A 128 4.78 -5.68 -4.81
N GLY A 129 5.21 -6.86 -5.25
CA GLY A 129 5.21 -7.27 -6.64
C GLY A 129 3.81 -7.26 -7.27
N LEU A 130 2.77 -7.63 -6.52
CA LEU A 130 1.38 -7.65 -7.00
C LEU A 130 0.89 -6.26 -7.38
N VAL A 131 1.13 -5.26 -6.52
CA VAL A 131 0.66 -3.89 -6.77
C VAL A 131 1.48 -3.16 -7.84
N THR A 132 2.77 -3.50 -7.96
CA THR A 132 3.67 -2.84 -8.94
C THR A 132 3.60 -3.46 -10.34
N HIS A 133 3.05 -4.67 -10.48
CA HIS A 133 3.00 -5.42 -11.73
C HIS A 133 2.35 -4.66 -12.90
N TYR A 134 1.25 -3.92 -12.68
CA TYR A 134 0.55 -3.20 -13.76
C TYR A 134 1.10 -1.80 -14.03
N LEU A 135 1.77 -1.17 -13.06
CA LEU A 135 2.42 0.13 -13.31
C LEU A 135 3.54 0.03 -14.36
N GLY A 136 4.16 -1.15 -14.49
CA GLY A 136 5.22 -1.41 -15.48
C GLY A 136 4.77 -2.10 -16.78
N ASN A 137 3.51 -2.56 -16.89
CA ASN A 137 3.05 -3.34 -18.04
C ASN A 137 1.86 -2.70 -18.77
N ALA A 138 2.15 -1.91 -19.80
CA ALA A 138 1.16 -1.31 -20.71
C ALA A 138 0.30 -2.33 -21.49
N ARG A 139 0.68 -3.62 -21.51
CA ARG A 139 -0.02 -4.69 -22.25
C ARG A 139 -1.19 -5.32 -21.49
N TYR A 140 -1.32 -5.09 -20.20
CA TYR A 140 -2.48 -5.57 -19.44
C TYR A 140 -3.53 -4.46 -19.36
N GLY A 141 -4.34 -4.35 -20.41
CA GLY A 141 -5.58 -3.59 -20.33
C GLY A 141 -6.55 -4.36 -19.44
N LEU A 142 -6.60 -4.02 -18.15
CA LEU A 142 -7.78 -4.35 -17.34
C LEU A 142 -9.00 -3.74 -18.05
N PRO A 143 -10.18 -4.39 -18.03
CA PRO A 143 -11.42 -3.72 -18.39
C PRO A 143 -11.52 -2.38 -17.65
N GLU A 144 -12.02 -1.32 -18.29
CA GLU A 144 -11.93 0.06 -17.76
C GLU A 144 -12.49 0.20 -16.33
N ARG A 145 -13.57 -0.53 -16.02
CA ARG A 145 -14.16 -0.61 -14.68
C ARG A 145 -13.24 -1.23 -13.63
N ASP A 146 -12.46 -2.23 -14.04
CA ASP A 146 -11.54 -2.97 -13.18
C ASP A 146 -10.27 -2.18 -12.89
N ALA A 147 -9.76 -1.45 -13.90
CA ALA A 147 -8.72 -0.45 -13.72
C ALA A 147 -9.17 0.64 -12.73
N GLN A 148 -10.39 1.16 -12.90
CA GLN A 148 -10.93 2.25 -12.10
C GLN A 148 -10.95 1.95 -10.60
N ALA A 149 -11.38 0.76 -10.18
CA ALA A 149 -11.43 0.39 -8.76
C ALA A 149 -10.04 0.31 -8.08
N VAL A 150 -9.01 -0.13 -8.82
CA VAL A 150 -7.63 -0.14 -8.30
C VAL A 150 -7.08 1.28 -8.24
N PHE A 151 -7.35 2.09 -9.28
CA PHE A 151 -6.96 3.49 -9.32
C PHE A 151 -7.66 4.32 -8.24
N GLU A 152 -8.89 3.99 -7.84
CA GLU A 152 -9.61 4.70 -6.77
C GLU A 152 -8.90 4.57 -5.41
N VAL A 153 -8.51 3.34 -5.02
CA VAL A 153 -7.78 3.12 -3.75
C VAL A 153 -6.43 3.81 -3.77
N ALA A 154 -5.72 3.74 -4.91
CA ALA A 154 -4.45 4.44 -5.08
C ALA A 154 -4.64 5.97 -5.02
N ARG A 155 -5.69 6.50 -5.65
CA ARG A 155 -6.02 7.93 -5.67
C ARG A 155 -6.34 8.46 -4.27
N GLU A 156 -7.05 7.69 -3.45
CA GLU A 156 -7.28 8.06 -2.04
C GLU A 156 -5.97 8.15 -1.26
N ALA A 157 -5.08 7.15 -1.41
CA ALA A 157 -3.78 7.15 -0.75
C ALA A 157 -2.88 8.32 -1.19
N LEU A 158 -2.83 8.58 -2.50
CA LEU A 158 -2.11 9.72 -3.08
C LEU A 158 -2.74 11.06 -2.68
N GLY A 159 -4.06 11.11 -2.51
CA GLY A 159 -4.77 12.31 -2.05
C GLY A 159 -4.36 12.74 -0.64
N MET A 160 -4.10 11.78 0.26
CA MET A 160 -3.56 12.08 1.60
C MET A 160 -2.15 12.68 1.50
N LEU A 161 -1.28 12.11 0.67
CA LEU A 161 0.08 12.64 0.46
C LEU A 161 0.06 14.05 -0.17
N ALA A 162 -0.88 14.31 -1.07
CA ALA A 162 -1.09 15.64 -1.66
C ALA A 162 -1.54 16.66 -0.61
N ALA A 163 -2.38 16.26 0.35
CA ALA A 163 -2.78 17.12 1.46
C ALA A 163 -1.59 17.47 2.37
N ASP A 164 -0.71 16.51 2.66
CA ASP A 164 0.52 16.74 3.43
C ASP A 164 1.49 17.68 2.69
N ILE A 165 1.63 17.54 1.37
CA ILE A 165 2.39 18.48 0.54
C ILE A 165 1.78 19.89 0.61
N ALA A 166 0.46 20.01 0.49
CA ALA A 166 -0.22 21.30 0.58
C ALA A 166 -0.05 21.96 1.96
N ALA A 167 -0.09 21.19 3.05
CA ALA A 167 0.17 21.69 4.40
C ALA A 167 1.62 22.17 4.57
N ALA A 168 2.60 21.44 4.02
CA ALA A 168 3.99 21.88 4.02
C ALA A 168 4.19 23.18 3.21
N GLN A 169 3.44 23.37 2.11
CA GLN A 169 3.46 24.60 1.32
C GLN A 169 2.82 25.78 2.06
N ALA A 170 1.65 25.58 2.67
CA ALA A 170 0.91 26.63 3.39
C ALA A 170 1.71 27.22 4.56
N THR A 171 2.57 26.40 5.17
CA THR A 171 3.44 26.80 6.30
C THR A 171 4.81 27.31 5.86
N GLY A 172 5.10 27.31 4.55
CA GLY A 172 6.40 27.68 3.99
C GLY A 172 7.53 26.68 4.26
N ALA A 173 7.21 25.47 4.74
CA ALA A 173 8.20 24.41 4.94
C ALA A 173 8.76 23.87 3.61
N ILE A 174 7.99 24.00 2.52
CA ILE A 174 8.45 23.87 1.15
C ILE A 174 7.87 24.99 0.29
N THR A 175 8.53 25.27 -0.84
CA THR A 175 8.08 26.25 -1.84
C THR A 175 6.71 25.91 -2.45
N PRO A 176 5.91 26.89 -2.90
CA PRO A 176 4.66 26.64 -3.62
C PRO A 176 4.86 25.82 -4.91
N GLY A 177 3.81 25.11 -5.34
CA GLY A 177 3.78 24.29 -6.55
C GLY A 177 2.52 23.41 -6.59
N ASP A 178 2.29 22.68 -7.68
CA ASP A 178 1.15 21.76 -7.74
C ASP A 178 1.36 20.54 -6.82
N ALA A 179 0.48 20.37 -5.84
CA ALA A 179 0.60 19.32 -4.84
C ALA A 179 0.36 17.90 -5.41
N GLN A 180 -0.48 17.77 -6.44
CA GLN A 180 -0.76 16.49 -7.09
C GLN A 180 0.44 16.07 -7.97
N GLU A 181 1.02 16.99 -8.73
CA GLU A 181 2.25 16.71 -9.49
C GLU A 181 3.40 16.31 -8.56
N ARG A 182 3.62 17.03 -7.46
CA ARG A 182 4.65 16.67 -6.47
C ARG A 182 4.38 15.34 -5.79
N THR A 183 3.12 14.98 -5.58
CA THR A 183 2.71 13.65 -5.12
C THR A 183 3.14 12.57 -6.11
N LEU A 184 2.89 12.78 -7.41
CA LEU A 184 3.31 11.84 -8.46
C LEU A 184 4.83 11.77 -8.59
N MET A 185 5.56 12.89 -8.46
CA MET A 185 7.02 12.91 -8.43
C MET A 185 7.56 12.14 -7.23
N HIS A 186 7.04 12.40 -6.03
CA HIS A 186 7.40 11.69 -4.79
C HIS A 186 7.21 10.19 -4.94
N TRP A 187 6.00 9.78 -5.33
CA TRP A 187 5.65 8.37 -5.41
C TRP A 187 6.40 7.69 -6.56
N GLY A 188 6.45 8.29 -7.74
CA GLY A 188 7.14 7.75 -8.91
C GLY A 188 8.65 7.58 -8.69
N ALA A 189 9.30 8.57 -8.05
CA ALA A 189 10.72 8.46 -7.72
C ALA A 189 10.98 7.33 -6.72
N LEU A 190 10.17 7.26 -5.65
CA LEU A 190 10.29 6.21 -4.63
C LEU A 190 10.06 4.81 -5.22
N GLN A 191 9.03 4.65 -6.06
CA GLN A 191 8.75 3.43 -6.82
C GLN A 191 9.95 3.01 -7.67
N GLY A 192 10.48 3.95 -8.45
CA GLY A 192 11.61 3.68 -9.35
C GLY A 192 12.83 3.18 -8.60
N VAL A 193 13.23 3.88 -7.53
CA VAL A 193 14.43 3.49 -6.77
C VAL A 193 14.25 2.19 -5.99
N ILE A 194 13.07 1.93 -5.42
CA ILE A 194 12.77 0.64 -4.76
C ILE A 194 12.86 -0.51 -5.77
N GLN A 195 12.41 -0.34 -7.00
CA GLN A 195 12.57 -1.37 -8.04
C GLN A 195 14.04 -1.57 -8.43
N LEU A 196 14.84 -0.50 -8.49
CA LEU A 196 16.28 -0.59 -8.75
C LEU A 196 17.06 -1.29 -7.62
N LEU A 197 16.58 -1.26 -6.37
CA LEU A 197 17.17 -2.05 -5.29
C LEU A 197 17.16 -3.56 -5.58
N LYS A 198 16.14 -4.04 -6.31
CA LYS A 198 16.07 -5.47 -6.72
C LYS A 198 17.17 -5.81 -7.73
N PHE A 199 17.56 -4.85 -8.56
CA PHE A 199 18.65 -5.00 -9.54
C PHE A 199 20.02 -5.02 -8.85
N THR A 200 20.29 -4.05 -7.97
CA THR A 200 21.58 -3.94 -7.26
C THR A 200 21.85 -5.12 -6.33
N ARG A 201 20.82 -5.73 -5.73
CA ARG A 201 20.94 -6.96 -4.93
C ARG A 201 21.32 -8.20 -5.74
N ARG A 202 20.96 -8.26 -7.03
CA ARG A 202 21.25 -9.41 -7.92
C ARG A 202 22.52 -9.23 -8.75
N GLY A 203 22.95 -7.99 -8.98
CA GLY A 203 24.04 -7.64 -9.92
C GLY A 203 25.43 -7.41 -9.30
N GLY A 204 25.58 -7.54 -7.98
CA GLY A 204 26.79 -7.10 -7.27
C GLY A 204 26.74 -5.61 -6.96
N ALA A 205 27.30 -5.19 -5.82
CA ALA A 205 27.08 -3.87 -5.26
C ALA A 205 27.51 -2.73 -6.21
N TRP A 206 26.52 -2.02 -6.77
CA TRP A 206 26.71 -0.73 -7.44
C TRP A 206 26.38 0.39 -6.46
N GLY A 207 27.40 0.85 -5.71
CA GLY A 207 27.29 1.94 -4.74
C GLY A 207 26.55 1.58 -3.44
N LEU A 208 26.23 2.60 -2.63
CA LEU A 208 25.40 2.49 -1.42
C LEU A 208 23.91 2.38 -1.79
N ALA A 209 23.54 1.30 -2.46
CA ALA A 209 22.18 1.14 -2.98
C ALA A 209 21.12 1.20 -1.87
N GLU A 210 21.41 0.68 -0.67
CA GLU A 210 20.43 0.56 0.42
C GLU A 210 19.84 1.89 0.90
N SER A 211 20.56 3.02 0.76
CA SER A 211 20.05 4.33 1.16
C SER A 211 19.32 5.09 0.05
N LEU A 212 19.13 4.48 -1.13
CA LEU A 212 18.55 5.15 -2.30
C LEU A 212 17.14 5.71 -2.03
N PRO A 213 16.17 4.97 -1.44
CA PRO A 213 14.85 5.51 -1.14
C PRO A 213 14.90 6.77 -0.28
N ASP A 214 15.66 6.72 0.82
CA ASP A 214 15.84 7.82 1.75
C ASP A 214 16.54 9.02 1.09
N THR A 215 17.63 8.77 0.36
CA THR A 215 18.41 9.80 -0.34
C THR A 215 17.59 10.50 -1.42
N THR A 216 16.85 9.74 -2.22
CA THR A 216 15.95 10.28 -3.25
C THR A 216 14.86 11.13 -2.62
N MET A 217 14.29 10.69 -1.50
CA MET A 217 13.26 11.46 -0.82
C MET A 217 13.79 12.78 -0.28
N ARG A 218 14.93 12.75 0.44
CA ARG A 218 15.60 13.96 0.92
C ARG A 218 15.94 14.92 -0.21
N ALA A 219 16.42 14.40 -1.35
CA ALA A 219 16.75 15.21 -2.52
C ALA A 219 15.51 15.92 -3.11
N LEU A 220 14.36 15.26 -3.18
CA LEU A 220 13.11 15.87 -3.63
C LEU A 220 12.65 16.97 -2.67
N LEU A 221 12.61 16.71 -1.36
CA LEU A 221 12.20 17.72 -0.37
C LEU A 221 13.14 18.93 -0.39
N ALA A 222 14.45 18.71 -0.46
CA ALA A 222 15.44 19.76 -0.60
C ALA A 222 15.24 20.57 -1.90
N GLY A 223 14.98 19.88 -3.02
CA GLY A 223 14.66 20.50 -4.30
C GLY A 223 13.36 21.32 -4.28
N TRP A 224 12.43 21.00 -3.37
CA TRP A 224 11.24 21.80 -3.09
C TRP A 224 11.47 22.88 -2.04
N GLY A 225 12.70 23.06 -1.55
CA GLY A 225 13.08 24.13 -0.62
C GLY A 225 12.92 23.78 0.86
N ALA A 226 12.76 22.50 1.21
CA ALA A 226 12.81 22.09 2.60
C ALA A 226 14.20 22.30 3.20
N ASP A 227 14.26 22.69 4.47
CA ASP A 227 15.52 22.73 5.23
C ASP A 227 16.07 21.31 5.38
N THR A 228 17.25 21.07 4.80
CA THR A 228 17.90 19.76 4.79
C THR A 228 18.27 19.24 6.19
N ALA A 229 18.57 20.13 7.14
CA ALA A 229 18.87 19.72 8.52
C ALA A 229 17.59 19.22 9.20
N VAL A 230 16.49 19.97 9.06
CA VAL A 230 15.18 19.57 9.59
C VAL A 230 14.71 18.26 8.98
N VAL A 231 14.78 18.12 7.65
CA VAL A 231 14.42 16.86 6.97
C VAL A 231 15.26 15.69 7.50
N GLY A 232 16.55 15.91 7.73
CA GLY A 232 17.42 14.87 8.23
C GLY A 232 17.12 14.44 9.66
N GLU A 233 16.93 15.41 10.56
CA GLU A 233 16.54 15.14 11.94
C GLU A 233 15.20 14.39 12.03
N LEU A 234 14.21 14.78 11.22
CA LEU A 234 12.91 14.11 11.17
C LEU A 234 13.04 12.68 10.65
N ALA A 235 13.76 12.46 9.56
CA ALA A 235 13.94 11.13 8.98
C ALA A 235 14.65 10.17 9.95
N ASP A 236 15.66 10.65 10.66
CA ASP A 236 16.38 9.86 11.65
C ASP A 236 15.52 9.61 12.90
N ALA A 237 14.74 10.60 13.35
CA ALA A 237 13.81 10.45 14.46
C ALA A 237 12.71 9.42 14.15
N ILE A 238 12.09 9.48 12.97
CA ILE A 238 11.04 8.55 12.53
C ILE A 238 11.58 7.12 12.51
N ARG A 239 12.79 6.92 11.98
CA ARG A 239 13.44 5.60 11.89
C ARG A 239 13.82 5.07 13.27
N THR A 240 14.54 5.86 14.07
CA THR A 240 15.05 5.44 15.39
C THR A 240 13.93 5.17 16.40
N LYS A 241 12.84 5.96 16.36
CA LYS A 241 11.67 5.77 17.21
C LYS A 241 10.66 4.77 16.65
N LYS A 242 10.94 4.16 15.48
CA LYS A 242 10.05 3.20 14.80
C LYS A 242 8.64 3.75 14.57
N LEU A 243 8.54 5.04 14.21
CA LEU A 243 7.27 5.69 13.90
C LEU A 243 6.72 5.22 12.54
N ALA A 244 7.61 4.96 11.57
CA ALA A 244 7.28 4.21 10.37
C ALA A 244 7.28 2.71 10.68
N SER A 245 6.26 1.97 10.22
CA SER A 245 6.21 0.50 10.38
C SER A 245 5.27 -0.15 9.38
N ALA A 246 5.60 -1.37 8.99
CA ALA A 246 4.78 -2.26 8.16
C ALA A 246 4.27 -3.49 8.97
N GLU A 247 4.13 -3.37 10.29
CA GLU A 247 3.76 -4.48 11.20
C GLU A 247 2.46 -5.22 10.85
N ARG A 248 1.45 -4.51 10.34
CA ARG A 248 0.21 -5.14 9.87
C ARG A 248 0.54 -6.06 8.69
N GLN A 249 -0.04 -7.25 8.61
CA GLN A 249 0.14 -8.12 7.44
C GLN A 249 -1.01 -7.93 6.44
N VAL A 250 -0.74 -8.13 5.14
CA VAL A 250 -1.79 -8.10 4.10
C VAL A 250 -2.89 -9.11 4.41
N ARG A 251 -2.51 -10.29 4.93
CA ARG A 251 -3.44 -11.37 5.26
C ARG A 251 -4.44 -11.03 6.37
N ASP A 252 -4.10 -10.10 7.25
CA ASP A 252 -4.97 -9.70 8.36
C ASP A 252 -6.29 -9.10 7.84
N LEU A 253 -6.29 -8.56 6.62
CA LEU A 253 -7.47 -8.01 5.97
C LEU A 253 -8.41 -9.07 5.36
N LEU A 254 -7.98 -10.32 5.29
CA LEU A 254 -8.78 -11.45 4.80
C LEU A 254 -9.48 -12.20 5.93
N HIS A 255 -9.01 -12.03 7.16
CA HIS A 255 -9.67 -12.57 8.34
C HIS A 255 -10.63 -11.52 8.91
N GLU A 256 -11.82 -11.95 9.33
CA GLU A 256 -12.66 -11.05 10.15
C GLU A 256 -11.93 -10.93 11.48
N THR A 257 -11.68 -9.70 11.95
CA THR A 257 -11.55 -9.49 13.38
C THR A 257 -12.88 -9.93 13.96
N GLU A 258 -12.91 -11.05 14.66
CA GLU A 258 -14.01 -11.33 15.58
C GLU A 258 -13.98 -10.21 16.62
N THR A 259 -14.67 -9.10 16.35
CA THR A 259 -15.07 -8.17 17.39
C THR A 259 -15.94 -8.98 18.33
N ASN A 260 -15.37 -9.37 19.46
CA ASN A 260 -16.07 -9.83 20.64
C ASN A 260 -17.10 -8.77 21.05
N GLU A 261 -18.28 -8.82 20.44
CA GLU A 261 -19.53 -8.28 20.99
C GLU A 261 -20.29 -9.39 21.73
N SER A 262 -19.57 -10.19 22.51
CA SER A 262 -20.15 -11.08 23.51
C SER A 262 -19.31 -10.94 24.78
N GLU A 263 -19.57 -9.86 25.52
CA GLU A 263 -19.49 -9.78 26.98
C GLU A 263 -19.75 -8.34 27.43
N ALA A 264 -21.02 -8.02 27.59
CA ALA A 264 -21.46 -7.14 28.67
C ALA A 264 -22.83 -7.65 29.14
N PRO A 265 -23.00 -7.99 30.43
CA PRO A 265 -24.23 -8.55 31.00
C PRO A 265 -25.39 -7.54 31.05
#